data_AF-A0A6B0YZ51-F1
#
_entry.id   AF-A0A6B0YZ51-F1
#
_cell.length_a   1.000
_cell.length_b   1.000
_cell.length_c   1.000
_cell.angle_alpha   90.00
_cell.angle_beta   90.00
_cell.angle_gamma   90.00
#
_symmetry.space_group_name_H-M   'P 1'
#
loop_
_entity.id
_entity.type
_entity.pdbx_description
1 polymer ?
#
loop_
_entity_poly.entity_id
_entity_poly.type
_entity_poly.pdbx_seq_one_letter_code
_entity_poly.pdbx_strand_id
1 'polypeptide(L)' 'MASTADRLRAMVSNNLEVDGKPVNVGDDLNVGLTDLGVSSVDVVAFAKLANDEFDLSLTVEDCANIPTLQALVDRIDG' A
#
# COMPACT_ATOMS: atom_id res chain seq x y z
N MET A 1 -18.05 -0.67 9.66
CA MET A 1 -17.56 -1.18 8.36
C MET A 1 -16.13 -0.72 8.26
N ALA A 2 -15.16 -1.64 8.17
CA ALA A 2 -13.77 -1.23 7.97
C ALA A 2 -13.67 -0.64 6.56
N SER A 3 -13.14 0.57 6.46
CA SER A 3 -12.93 1.22 5.17
C SER A 3 -11.83 0.50 4.39
N THR A 4 -11.81 0.63 3.06
CA THR A 4 -10.70 0.14 2.22
C THR A 4 -9.36 0.64 2.75
N ALA A 5 -9.33 1.90 3.17
CA ALA A 5 -8.23 2.53 3.89
C ALA A 5 -7.75 1.74 5.13
N ASP A 6 -8.64 1.34 6.04
CA ASP A 6 -8.30 0.53 7.22
C ASP A 6 -7.69 -0.82 6.83
N ARG A 7 -8.28 -1.50 5.84
CA ARG A 7 -7.76 -2.77 5.34
C ARG A 7 -6.39 -2.59 4.70
N LEU A 8 -6.21 -1.54 3.90
CA LEU A 8 -4.95 -1.24 3.24
C LEU A 8 -3.85 -0.97 4.28
N ARG A 9 -4.14 -0.18 5.32
CA ARG A 9 -3.21 0.08 6.43
C ARG A 9 -2.82 -1.20 7.13
N ALA A 10 -3.80 -2.02 7.50
CA ALA A 10 -3.52 -3.31 8.14
C ALA A 10 -2.65 -4.19 7.23
N MET A 11 -2.89 -4.17 5.93
CA MET A 11 -2.09 -4.93 4.97
C MET A 11 -0.66 -4.39 4.86
N VAL A 12 -0.48 -3.07 4.82
CA VAL A 12 0.85 -2.42 4.85
C VAL A 12 1.58 -2.79 6.14
N SER A 13 0.97 -2.58 7.30
CA SER A 13 1.64 -2.86 8.59
C SER A 13 1.96 -4.33 8.83
N ASN A 14 1.19 -5.26 8.25
CA ASN A 14 1.46 -6.70 8.38
C ASN A 14 2.46 -7.25 7.35
N ASN A 15 2.60 -6.60 6.19
CA ASN A 15 3.41 -7.13 5.09
C ASN A 15 4.64 -6.28 4.75
N LEU A 16 4.70 -5.02 5.21
CA LEU A 16 5.79 -4.10 4.96
C LEU A 16 6.52 -3.79 6.25
N GLU A 17 7.84 -3.97 6.21
CA GLU A 17 8.75 -3.69 7.31
C GLU A 17 9.91 -2.82 6.82
N VAL A 18 10.22 -1.76 7.56
CA VAL A 18 11.37 -0.87 7.29
C VAL A 18 12.26 -0.90 8.52
N ASP A 19 13.56 -1.18 8.31
CA ASP A 19 14.55 -1.33 9.38
C ASP A 19 14.12 -2.32 10.50
N GLY A 20 13.43 -3.40 10.11
CA GLY A 20 12.94 -4.43 11.03
C GLY A 20 11.76 -3.97 11.91
N LYS A 21 11.06 -2.90 11.50
CA LYS A 21 9.83 -2.43 12.14
C LYS A 21 8.69 -2.41 11.13
N PRO A 22 7.48 -2.83 11.52
CA PRO A 22 6.31 -2.75 10.65
C PRO A 22 6.04 -1.30 10.27
N VAL A 23 5.71 -1.07 9.01
CA VAL A 23 5.37 0.25 8.50
C VAL A 23 4.02 0.66 9.07
N ASN A 24 4.02 1.69 9.92
CA ASN A 24 2.78 2.26 10.43
C ASN A 24 2.37 3.44 9.57
N VAL A 25 1.43 3.19 8.68
CA VAL A 25 0.71 4.24 7.98
C VAL A 25 -0.37 4.69 8.94
N GLY A 26 -0.12 5.82 9.61
CA GLY A 26 -1.08 6.40 10.54
C GLY A 26 -2.38 6.84 9.85
N ASP A 27 -3.13 7.73 10.48
CA ASP A 27 -4.39 8.22 9.91
C ASP A 27 -4.25 9.04 8.60
N ASP A 28 -3.02 9.32 8.20
CA ASP A 28 -2.70 9.99 6.96
C ASP A 28 -2.31 8.97 5.87
N LEU A 29 -3.18 8.79 4.87
CA LEU A 29 -2.89 7.97 3.67
C LEU A 29 -2.21 8.77 2.57
N ASN A 30 -2.00 10.07 2.79
CA ASN A 30 -1.34 10.94 1.83
C ASN A 30 0.19 10.77 1.83
N VAL A 31 0.68 9.71 2.46
CA VAL A 31 2.09 9.30 2.48
C VAL A 31 2.35 8.22 1.43
N GLY A 32 3.53 8.30 0.82
CA GLY A 32 4.01 7.29 -0.11
C GLY A 32 4.75 6.17 0.60
N LEU A 33 4.63 4.94 0.10
CA LEU A 33 5.41 3.81 0.61
C LEU A 33 6.92 4.09 0.52
N THR A 34 7.37 4.71 -0.57
CA THR A 34 8.76 5.12 -0.75
C THR A 34 9.22 6.18 0.26
N ASP A 35 8.32 7.09 0.67
CA ASP A 35 8.61 8.11 1.70
C ASP A 35 8.78 7.49 3.09
N LEU A 36 8.04 6.40 3.35
CA LEU A 36 8.15 5.59 4.56
C LEU A 36 9.42 4.72 4.61
N GLY A 37 10.26 4.78 3.57
CA GLY A 37 11.48 3.97 3.46
C GLY A 37 11.24 2.55 2.95
N VAL A 38 10.05 2.26 2.42
CA VAL A 38 9.73 0.95 1.84
C VAL A 38 10.52 0.76 0.56
N SER A 39 11.22 -0.37 0.45
CA SER A 39 11.98 -0.68 -0.75
C SER A 39 11.04 -0.93 -1.92
N SER A 40 11.48 -0.61 -3.13
CA SER A 40 10.72 -0.86 -4.36
C SER A 40 10.36 -2.34 -4.55
N VAL A 41 11.15 -3.27 -4.01
CA VAL A 41 10.85 -4.70 -3.97
C VAL A 41 9.61 -4.99 -3.11
N ASP A 42 9.54 -4.39 -1.93
CA ASP A 42 8.43 -4.58 -1.00
C ASP A 42 7.15 -3.90 -1.51
N VAL A 43 7.27 -2.75 -2.17
CA VAL A 43 6.13 -2.11 -2.87
C VAL A 43 5.53 -3.04 -3.92
N VAL A 44 6.36 -3.72 -4.73
CA VAL A 44 5.89 -4.67 -5.74
C VAL A 44 5.26 -5.91 -5.10
N ALA A 45 5.84 -6.42 -4.01
CA ALA A 45 5.29 -7.54 -3.27
C ALA A 45 3.93 -7.18 -2.64
N PHE A 46 3.82 -5.99 -2.05
CA PHE A 46 2.60 -5.44 -1.50
C PHE A 46 1.52 -5.27 -2.58
N ALA A 47 1.88 -4.75 -3.75
CA ALA A 47 0.91 -4.59 -4.84
C ALA A 47 0.36 -5.92 -5.34
N LYS A 48 1.18 -6.98 -5.38
CA LYS A 48 0.69 -8.33 -5.68
C LYS A 48 -0.29 -8.84 -4.63
N LEU A 49 -0.02 -8.60 -3.35
CA LEU A 49 -0.95 -8.94 -2.27
C LEU A 49 -2.24 -8.13 -2.36
N ALA A 50 -2.14 -6.84 -2.70
CA ALA A 50 -3.30 -5.96 -2.84
C ALA A 50 -4.15 -6.39 -4.03
N ASN A 51 -3.52 -6.82 -5.11
CA ASN A 51 -4.19 -7.43 -6.25
C ASN A 51 -4.98 -8.68 -5.87
N ASP A 52 -4.40 -9.56 -5.05
CA ASP A 52 -5.06 -10.80 -4.63
C ASP A 52 -6.21 -10.53 -3.63
N GLU A 53 -6.02 -9.62 -2.67
CA GLU A 53 -7.00 -9.31 -1.62
C GLU A 53 -8.16 -8.44 -2.11
N PHE A 54 -7.89 -7.48 -3.00
CA PHE A 54 -8.88 -6.52 -3.50
C PHE A 54 -9.31 -6.79 -4.96
N ASP A 55 -8.90 -7.92 -5.54
CA ASP A 55 -9.13 -8.30 -6.96
C ASP A 55 -8.69 -7.18 -7.94
N LEU A 56 -7.56 -6.54 -7.64
CA LEU A 56 -6.99 -5.49 -8.47
C LEU A 56 -6.03 -6.04 -9.53
N SER A 57 -5.76 -5.22 -10.52
CA SER A 57 -4.78 -5.49 -11.58
C SER A 57 -3.68 -4.42 -11.63
N LEU A 58 -3.11 -4.05 -10.47
CA LEU A 58 -1.98 -3.14 -10.36
C LEU A 58 -0.77 -3.73 -11.08
N THR A 59 -0.28 -3.01 -12.10
CA THR A 59 0.98 -3.34 -12.76
C THR A 59 2.16 -2.71 -12.02
N VAL A 60 3.39 -3.13 -12.35
CA VAL A 60 4.60 -2.49 -11.82
C VAL A 60 4.65 -1.00 -12.18
N GLU A 61 4.11 -0.62 -13.35
CA GLU A 61 3.97 0.78 -13.75
C GLU A 61 2.94 1.52 -12.89
N ASP A 62 1.80 0.91 -12.56
CA ASP A 62 0.86 1.49 -11.59
C ASP A 62 1.54 1.67 -10.22
N CYS A 63 2.32 0.69 -9.76
CA CYS A 63 3.04 0.79 -8.49
C CYS A 63 4.08 1.91 -8.48
N ALA A 64 4.75 2.12 -9.61
CA ALA A 64 5.71 3.22 -9.78
C ALA A 64 4.99 4.58 -9.89
N ASN A 65 3.77 4.59 -10.43
CA ASN A 65 2.96 5.79 -10.61
C ASN A 65 2.06 6.13 -9.42
N ILE A 66 1.87 5.22 -8.47
CA ILE A 66 1.08 5.46 -7.26
C ILE A 66 1.99 6.11 -6.21
N PRO A 67 1.88 7.43 -6.01
CA PRO A 67 2.79 8.15 -5.13
C PRO A 67 2.34 8.07 -3.67
N THR A 68 1.07 7.75 -3.42
CA THR A 68 0.45 7.75 -2.08
C THR A 68 -0.50 6.58 -1.91
N LEU A 69 -0.64 6.10 -0.68
CA LEU A 69 -1.59 5.04 -0.35
C LEU A 69 -3.04 5.48 -0.59
N GLN A 70 -3.35 6.77 -0.47
CA GLN A 70 -4.65 7.32 -0.77
C GLN A 70 -5.02 7.14 -2.25
N ALA A 71 -4.09 7.37 -3.17
CA ALA A 71 -4.33 7.11 -4.59
C ALA A 71 -4.59 5.62 -4.87
N LEU A 72 -4.00 4.73 -4.07
CA LEU A 72 -4.25 3.29 -4.13
C LEU A 72 -5.66 2.95 -3.60
N VAL A 73 -6.11 3.62 -2.52
CA VAL A 73 -7.48 3.49 -2.00
C VAL A 73 -8.52 4.01 -2.98
N ASP A 74 -8.33 5.20 -3.56
CA ASP A 74 -9.21 5.75 -4.59
C ASP A 74 -9.31 4.83 -5.82
N ARG A 75 -8.25 4.11 -6.16
CA ARG A 75 -8.26 3.11 -7.24
C ARG A 75 -9.10 1.88 -6.90
N ILE A 76 -9.20 1.52 -5.62
CA ILE A 76 -9.96 0.35 -5.14
C ILE A 76 -11.43 0.69 -4.93
N ASP A 77 -11.74 1.86 -4.35
CA ASP A 77 -13.10 2.32 -4.11
C ASP A 77 -13.76 2.94 -5.37
N GLY A 78 -12.96 3.28 -6.39
CA GLY A 78 -13.39 3.95 -7.62
C GLY A 78 -13.89 3.05 -8.75
#